data_AF-A0A937D0J5-F1
#
_entry.id   AF-A0A937D0J5-F1
#
_cell.length_a   1.000
_cell.length_b   1.000
_cell.length_c   1.000
_cell.angle_alpha   90.00
_cell.angle_beta   90.00
_cell.angle_gamma   90.00
#
_symmetry.space_group_name_H-M   'P 1'
#
loop_
_entity.id
_entity.type
_entity.pdbx_description
1 polymer ?
#
loop_
_entity_poly.entity_id
_entity_poly.type
_entity_poly.pdbx_seq_one_letter_code
_entity_poly.pdbx_strand_id
1 'polypeptide(L)'
;MQLIYDVGVHDGTDTAYYLRCGYKVIGIEANPEICSDLNSKFLTEIKDGRLKILNIGIAATQGTMDFWICDSNSEWSSFKRETASRNGSRHHSIPIQCTTLAEVINTHGVPFYCKIDIEGNDGIALNSLSSVKKLPEYISVEMSYSRGGNYIQNLLELGYNRFKIIDQQSRSQPFLPVDYLKAMLPRPAPRIIRRMDTAFRGVDRDGDWRFSHGSSGPFAEKTPGNWKTAKQVLVDWKRLQNINERFKRRGLGDWYDIHAAQ
;
A
#
# COMPACT_ATOMS: atom_id res chain seq x y z
N MET A 1 5.36 -18.93 13.22
CA MET A 1 5.23 -18.17 11.95
C MET A 1 4.68 -16.80 12.28
N GLN A 2 5.30 -15.73 11.81
CA GLN A 2 4.80 -14.37 12.05
C GLN A 2 3.58 -14.09 11.15
N LEU A 3 2.73 -13.16 11.59
CA LEU A 3 1.47 -12.80 10.93
C LEU A 3 1.64 -11.52 10.11
N ILE A 4 1.09 -11.49 8.91
CA ILE A 4 1.06 -10.33 8.02
C ILE A 4 -0.38 -9.99 7.69
N TYR A 5 -0.69 -8.70 7.67
CA TYR A 5 -1.94 -8.19 7.14
C TYR A 5 -1.69 -7.59 5.77
N ASP A 6 -2.49 -8.02 4.79
CA ASP A 6 -2.56 -7.45 3.45
C ASP A 6 -3.94 -6.80 3.30
N VAL A 7 -4.02 -5.50 3.58
CA VAL A 7 -5.29 -4.74 3.57
C VAL A 7 -5.46 -4.07 2.21
N GLY A 8 -6.41 -4.57 1.42
CA GLY A 8 -6.54 -4.28 0.00
C GLY A 8 -5.74 -5.28 -0.84
N VAL A 9 -6.16 -6.55 -0.80
CA VAL A 9 -5.42 -7.67 -1.41
C VAL A 9 -5.41 -7.59 -2.94
N HIS A 10 -6.51 -7.14 -3.54
CA HIS A 10 -6.69 -7.08 -4.99
C HIS A 10 -6.34 -8.44 -5.65
N ASP A 11 -5.39 -8.48 -6.60
CA ASP A 11 -5.01 -9.69 -7.31
C ASP A 11 -4.21 -10.71 -6.46
N GLY A 12 -3.82 -10.32 -5.24
CA GLY A 12 -3.08 -11.14 -4.29
C GLY A 12 -1.60 -11.31 -4.60
N THR A 13 -1.00 -10.46 -5.44
CA THR A 13 0.43 -10.52 -5.76
C THR A 13 1.30 -10.33 -4.51
N ASP A 14 0.99 -9.36 -3.66
CA ASP A 14 1.73 -9.13 -2.41
C ASP A 14 1.49 -10.28 -1.40
N THR A 15 0.24 -10.73 -1.25
CA THR A 15 -0.11 -11.93 -0.48
C THR A 15 0.72 -13.16 -0.89
N ALA A 16 0.88 -13.42 -2.19
CA ALA A 16 1.68 -14.54 -2.68
C ALA A 16 3.16 -14.41 -2.29
N TYR A 17 3.71 -13.20 -2.36
CA TYR A 17 5.08 -12.93 -1.91
C TYR A 17 5.25 -13.19 -0.40
N TYR A 18 4.31 -12.72 0.42
CA TYR A 18 4.32 -12.96 1.87
C TYR A 18 4.24 -14.46 2.21
N LEU A 19 3.38 -15.21 1.53
CA LEU A 19 3.26 -16.66 1.70
C LEU A 19 4.54 -17.39 1.27
N ARG A 20 5.17 -16.97 0.16
CA ARG A 20 6.48 -17.49 -0.30
C ARG A 20 7.59 -17.22 0.71
N CYS A 21 7.56 -16.08 1.39
CA CYS A 21 8.50 -15.76 2.45
C CYS A 21 8.25 -16.54 3.76
N GLY A 22 7.23 -17.39 3.80
CA GLY A 22 6.94 -18.26 4.93
C GLY A 22 6.16 -17.57 6.05
N TYR A 23 5.35 -16.55 5.74
CA TYR A 23 4.46 -15.90 6.70
C TYR A 23 3.04 -16.48 6.69
N LYS A 24 2.31 -16.23 7.78
CA LYS A 24 0.86 -16.37 7.80
C LYS A 24 0.26 -15.05 7.35
N VAL A 25 -0.77 -15.07 6.53
CA VAL A 25 -1.39 -13.87 5.98
C VAL A 25 -2.87 -13.81 6.34
N ILE A 26 -3.33 -12.64 6.75
CA ILE A 26 -4.75 -12.26 6.73
C ILE A 26 -4.90 -11.22 5.62
N GLY A 27 -5.54 -11.64 4.54
CA GLY A 27 -5.90 -10.74 3.44
C GLY A 27 -7.28 -10.14 3.70
N ILE A 28 -7.42 -8.83 3.54
CA ILE A 28 -8.69 -8.10 3.70
C ILE A 28 -9.07 -7.48 2.36
N GLU A 29 -10.21 -7.88 1.81
CA GLU A 29 -10.67 -7.43 0.51
C GLU A 29 -12.17 -7.14 0.53
N ALA A 30 -12.55 -5.98 0.01
CA ALA A 30 -13.92 -5.50 0.01
C ALA A 30 -14.75 -6.15 -1.11
N ASN A 31 -14.15 -6.38 -2.28
CA ASN A 31 -14.85 -6.91 -3.44
C ASN A 31 -15.06 -8.44 -3.31
N PRO A 32 -16.32 -8.92 -3.27
CA PRO A 32 -16.63 -10.35 -3.12
C PRO A 32 -16.18 -11.19 -4.32
N GLU A 33 -16.17 -10.64 -5.54
CA GLU A 33 -15.71 -11.37 -6.73
C GLU A 33 -14.20 -11.64 -6.64
N ILE A 34 -13.43 -10.61 -6.27
CA ILE A 34 -11.99 -10.75 -6.02
C ILE A 34 -11.74 -11.74 -4.88
N CYS A 35 -12.53 -11.69 -3.80
CA CYS A 35 -12.41 -12.67 -2.72
C CYS A 35 -12.63 -14.11 -3.21
N SER A 36 -13.60 -14.33 -4.10
CA SER A 36 -13.85 -15.65 -4.70
C SER A 36 -12.64 -16.14 -5.51
N ASP A 37 -12.06 -15.25 -6.33
CA ASP A 37 -10.86 -15.55 -7.12
C ASP A 37 -9.66 -15.86 -6.22
N LEU A 38 -9.45 -15.09 -5.16
CA LEU A 38 -8.39 -15.31 -4.18
C LEU A 38 -8.56 -16.65 -3.46
N ASN A 39 -9.78 -17.02 -3.06
CA ASN A 39 -10.05 -18.31 -2.43
C ASN A 39 -9.74 -19.49 -3.35
N SER A 40 -9.99 -19.33 -4.65
CA SER A 40 -9.65 -20.34 -5.66
C SER A 40 -8.15 -20.40 -5.92
N LYS A 41 -7.50 -19.24 -6.06
CA LYS A 41 -6.06 -19.09 -6.33
C LYS A 41 -5.18 -19.64 -5.22
N PHE A 42 -5.56 -19.42 -3.95
CA PHE A 42 -4.77 -19.79 -2.77
C PHE A 42 -5.38 -20.95 -1.99
N LEU A 43 -6.08 -21.85 -2.67
CA LEU A 43 -6.79 -22.97 -2.03
C LEU A 43 -5.88 -23.81 -1.12
N THR A 44 -4.64 -24.05 -1.53
CA THR A 44 -3.66 -24.83 -0.77
C THR A 44 -3.27 -24.09 0.52
N GLU A 45 -2.89 -22.82 0.42
CA GLU A 45 -2.47 -22.01 1.56
C GLU A 45 -3.59 -21.77 2.58
N ILE A 46 -4.84 -21.68 2.09
CA ILE A 46 -6.02 -21.58 2.93
C ILE A 46 -6.26 -22.89 3.68
N LYS A 47 -6.19 -24.05 2.99
CA LYS A 47 -6.33 -25.37 3.62
C LYS A 47 -5.23 -25.64 4.66
N ASP A 48 -4.02 -25.17 4.39
CA ASP A 48 -2.88 -25.28 5.30
C ASP A 48 -2.95 -24.26 6.46
N GLY A 49 -3.96 -23.39 6.49
CA GLY A 49 -4.13 -22.35 7.52
C GLY A 49 -3.08 -21.24 7.47
N ARG A 50 -2.34 -21.11 6.36
CA ARG A 50 -1.34 -20.06 6.10
C ARG A 50 -1.96 -18.77 5.58
N LEU A 51 -3.13 -18.84 4.93
CA LEU A 51 -3.88 -17.68 4.47
C LEU A 51 -5.32 -17.70 5.01
N LYS A 52 -5.83 -16.54 5.41
CA LYS A 52 -7.25 -16.30 5.61
C LYS A 52 -7.67 -15.05 4.85
N ILE A 53 -8.68 -15.17 3.99
CA ILE A 53 -9.28 -14.03 3.30
C ILE A 53 -10.52 -13.56 4.06
N LEU A 54 -10.59 -12.28 4.37
CA LEU A 54 -11.74 -11.62 4.97
C LEU A 54 -12.42 -10.77 3.89
N ASN A 55 -13.62 -11.19 3.48
CA ASN A 55 -14.43 -10.39 2.56
C ASN A 55 -15.19 -9.31 3.34
N ILE A 56 -14.49 -8.25 3.71
CA ILE A 56 -14.98 -7.11 4.48
C ILE A 56 -14.29 -5.83 4.03
N GLY A 57 -14.98 -4.70 4.16
CA GLY A 57 -14.38 -3.38 3.99
C GLY A 57 -13.79 -2.83 5.29
N ILE A 58 -12.71 -2.06 5.19
CA ILE A 58 -12.19 -1.28 6.32
C ILE A 58 -12.81 0.13 6.30
N ALA A 59 -13.48 0.46 7.39
CA ALA A 59 -14.21 1.72 7.57
C ALA A 59 -14.04 2.27 9.01
N ALA A 60 -14.64 3.44 9.27
CA ALA A 60 -14.52 4.12 10.56
C ALA A 60 -15.34 3.45 11.67
N THR A 61 -16.39 2.72 11.31
CA THR A 61 -17.29 2.00 12.22
C THR A 61 -17.71 0.68 11.62
N GLN A 62 -18.18 -0.24 12.47
CA GLN A 62 -18.82 -1.46 12.02
C GLN A 62 -20.17 -1.16 11.36
N GLY A 63 -20.57 -1.98 10.39
CA GLY A 63 -21.87 -1.87 9.74
C GLY A 63 -21.84 -2.29 8.29
N THR A 64 -22.93 -2.03 7.58
CA THR A 64 -23.00 -2.23 6.11
C THR A 64 -22.85 -0.87 5.43
N MET A 65 -21.99 -0.79 4.42
CA MET A 65 -21.75 0.43 3.65
C MET A 65 -21.74 0.13 2.16
N ASP A 66 -22.09 1.12 1.35
CA ASP A 66 -22.00 1.02 -0.10
C ASP A 66 -20.53 1.07 -0.54
N PHE A 67 -20.11 0.06 -1.27
CA PHE A 67 -18.81 -0.01 -1.94
C PHE A 67 -19.01 0.06 -3.44
N TRP A 68 -18.25 0.92 -4.11
CA TRP A 68 -18.37 1.14 -5.54
C TRP A 68 -17.33 0.33 -6.29
N ILE A 69 -17.80 -0.62 -7.11
CA ILE A 69 -16.96 -1.42 -8.01
C ILE A 69 -16.82 -0.67 -9.33
N CYS A 70 -15.58 -0.56 -9.81
CA CYS A 70 -15.29 -0.07 -11.15
C CYS A 70 -15.21 -1.26 -12.12
N ASP A 71 -16.20 -1.40 -12.99
CA ASP A 71 -16.34 -2.51 -13.93
C ASP A 71 -15.20 -2.55 -14.98
N SER A 72 -14.56 -1.40 -15.19
CA SER A 72 -13.54 -1.21 -16.22
C SER A 72 -12.11 -1.35 -15.70
N ASN A 73 -11.90 -1.16 -14.40
CA ASN A 73 -10.61 -1.35 -13.74
C ASN A 73 -10.84 -1.60 -12.24
N SER A 74 -10.61 -2.84 -11.80
CA SER A 74 -10.85 -3.25 -10.42
C SER A 74 -10.02 -2.46 -9.39
N GLU A 75 -8.84 -1.96 -9.77
CA GLU A 75 -7.98 -1.10 -8.92
C GLU A 75 -8.68 0.20 -8.52
N TRP A 76 -9.68 0.65 -9.28
CA TRP A 76 -10.39 1.90 -8.98
C TRP A 76 -11.63 1.67 -8.10
N SER A 77 -11.88 0.45 -7.64
CA SER A 77 -12.99 0.17 -6.72
C SER A 77 -12.72 0.82 -5.36
N SER A 78 -13.72 1.49 -4.79
CA SER A 78 -13.53 2.30 -3.57
C SER A 78 -14.85 2.58 -2.86
N PHE A 79 -14.78 2.98 -1.60
CA PHE A 79 -15.90 3.60 -0.89
C PHE A 79 -16.27 4.98 -1.44
N LYS A 80 -15.40 5.59 -2.26
CA LYS A 80 -15.69 6.87 -2.93
C LYS A 80 -16.12 6.60 -4.36
N ARG A 81 -17.35 7.00 -4.67
CA ARG A 81 -17.91 6.89 -6.02
C ARG A 81 -17.05 7.60 -7.06
N GLU A 82 -16.43 8.73 -6.71
CA GLU A 82 -15.58 9.52 -7.60
C GLU A 82 -14.35 8.74 -8.06
N THR A 83 -13.81 7.86 -7.21
CA THR A 83 -12.69 6.97 -7.57
C THR A 83 -13.17 5.89 -8.55
N ALA A 84 -14.26 5.20 -8.26
CA ALA A 84 -14.79 4.14 -9.13
C ALA A 84 -15.29 4.66 -10.49
N SER A 85 -15.76 5.91 -10.52
CA SER A 85 -16.23 6.59 -11.73
C SER A 85 -15.15 7.37 -12.48
N ARG A 86 -13.87 7.23 -12.09
CA ARG A 86 -12.74 7.96 -12.66
C ARG A 86 -12.71 7.82 -14.18
N ASN A 87 -12.47 8.93 -14.88
CA ASN A 87 -12.48 9.01 -16.35
C ASN A 87 -13.81 8.57 -17.00
N GLY A 88 -14.93 8.60 -16.26
CA GLY A 88 -16.23 8.16 -16.77
C GLY A 88 -16.37 6.65 -16.84
N SER A 89 -15.53 5.89 -16.12
CA SER A 89 -15.62 4.43 -16.04
C SER A 89 -16.99 3.96 -15.60
N ARG A 90 -17.43 2.84 -16.17
CA ARG A 90 -18.64 2.14 -15.71
C ARG A 90 -18.40 1.60 -14.31
N HIS A 91 -19.40 1.74 -13.46
CA HIS A 91 -19.34 1.38 -12.05
C HIS A 91 -20.73 1.09 -11.51
N HIS A 92 -20.78 0.30 -10.45
CA HIS A 92 -22.01 0.01 -9.69
C HIS A 92 -21.68 -0.09 -8.19
N SER A 93 -22.69 0.09 -7.33
CA SER A 93 -22.53 -0.07 -5.89
C SER A 93 -23.02 -1.44 -5.43
N ILE A 94 -22.36 -1.98 -4.41
CA ILE A 94 -22.79 -3.15 -3.66
C ILE A 94 -22.73 -2.86 -2.16
N PRO A 95 -23.67 -3.38 -1.35
CA PRO A 95 -23.56 -3.31 0.09
C PRO A 95 -22.53 -4.34 0.59
N ILE A 96 -21.56 -3.91 1.39
CA ILE A 96 -20.56 -4.81 2.00
C ILE A 96 -20.50 -4.64 3.52
N GLN A 97 -20.19 -5.74 4.21
CA GLN A 97 -19.90 -5.69 5.64
C GLN A 97 -18.58 -4.97 5.88
N CYS A 98 -18.57 -4.07 6.84
CA CYS A 98 -17.44 -3.22 7.18
C CYS A 98 -17.11 -3.33 8.66
N THR A 99 -15.83 -3.16 8.97
CA THR A 99 -15.33 -3.05 10.34
C THR A 99 -14.11 -2.12 10.39
N THR A 100 -13.57 -1.87 11.59
CA THR A 100 -12.33 -1.11 11.75
C THR A 100 -11.12 -2.03 11.68
N LEU A 101 -9.97 -1.52 11.24
CA LEU A 101 -8.73 -2.32 11.24
C LEU A 101 -8.33 -2.72 12.68
N ALA A 102 -8.61 -1.85 13.66
CA ALA A 102 -8.43 -2.17 15.07
C ALA A 102 -9.22 -3.41 15.52
N GLU A 103 -10.47 -3.55 15.09
CA GLU A 103 -11.29 -4.71 15.44
C GLU A 103 -10.75 -6.00 14.81
N VAL A 104 -10.24 -5.92 13.58
CA VAL A 104 -9.57 -7.06 12.93
C VAL A 104 -8.32 -7.45 13.72
N ILE A 105 -7.52 -6.49 14.19
CA ILE A 105 -6.35 -6.76 15.04
C ILE A 105 -6.76 -7.36 16.38
N ASN A 106 -7.81 -6.84 17.03
CA ASN A 106 -8.32 -7.38 18.30
C ASN A 106 -8.81 -8.83 18.15
N THR A 107 -9.43 -9.15 17.01
CA THR A 107 -10.01 -10.48 16.75
C THR A 107 -8.97 -11.51 16.31
N HIS A 108 -7.99 -11.10 15.50
CA HIS A 108 -7.07 -12.03 14.84
C HIS A 108 -5.61 -11.91 15.28
N GLY A 109 -5.31 -10.99 16.19
CA GLY A 109 -3.99 -10.75 16.73
C GLY A 109 -3.24 -9.62 16.02
N VAL A 110 -2.14 -9.21 16.65
CA VAL A 110 -1.29 -8.13 16.12
C VAL A 110 -0.38 -8.69 15.04
N PRO A 111 -0.40 -8.16 13.81
CA PRO A 111 0.53 -8.60 12.78
C PRO A 111 1.94 -8.08 13.05
N PHE A 112 2.94 -8.83 12.58
CA PHE A 112 4.32 -8.35 12.48
C PHE A 112 4.43 -7.23 11.45
N TYR A 113 3.79 -7.39 10.29
CA TYR A 113 3.76 -6.41 9.20
C TYR A 113 2.33 -6.16 8.72
N CYS A 114 1.95 -4.89 8.52
CA CYS A 114 0.63 -4.50 8.03
C CYS A 114 0.77 -3.62 6.78
N LYS A 115 0.34 -4.12 5.61
CA LYS A 115 0.16 -3.30 4.40
C LYS A 115 -1.24 -2.69 4.42
N ILE A 116 -1.35 -1.40 4.12
CA ILE A 116 -2.61 -0.68 3.93
C ILE A 116 -2.60 0.00 2.57
N ASP A 117 -3.48 -0.46 1.70
CA ASP A 117 -3.59 0.00 0.32
C ASP A 117 -5.04 -0.19 -0.16
N ILE A 118 -5.93 0.71 0.27
CA ILE A 118 -7.39 0.58 0.09
C ILE A 118 -8.01 1.80 -0.58
N GLU A 119 -7.25 2.44 -1.47
CA GLU A 119 -7.72 3.42 -2.46
C GLU A 119 -8.72 4.44 -1.90
N GLY A 120 -8.35 5.06 -0.78
CA GLY A 120 -9.05 6.22 -0.23
C GLY A 120 -9.45 6.15 1.24
N ASN A 121 -9.45 4.96 1.85
CA ASN A 121 -9.75 4.74 3.27
C ASN A 121 -8.50 4.48 4.13
N ASP A 122 -7.30 4.66 3.58
CA ASP A 122 -6.02 4.36 4.24
C ASP A 122 -5.85 5.12 5.56
N GLY A 123 -6.19 6.42 5.54
CA GLY A 123 -6.21 7.25 6.74
C GLY A 123 -7.24 6.80 7.79
N ILE A 124 -8.38 6.24 7.37
CA ILE A 124 -9.39 5.68 8.28
C ILE A 124 -8.84 4.41 8.94
N ALA A 125 -8.22 3.52 8.15
CA ALA A 125 -7.56 2.32 8.66
C ALA A 125 -6.47 2.68 9.68
N LEU A 126 -5.59 3.62 9.33
CA LEU A 126 -4.53 4.12 10.22
C LEU A 126 -5.08 4.71 11.52
N ASN A 127 -6.08 5.60 11.45
CA ASN A 127 -6.61 6.27 12.63
C ASN A 127 -7.21 5.27 13.63
N SER A 128 -7.79 4.17 13.15
CA SER A 128 -8.35 3.14 14.03
C SER A 128 -7.28 2.51 14.94
N LEU A 129 -6.02 2.46 14.51
CA LEU A 129 -4.91 1.87 15.27
C LEU A 129 -4.62 2.61 16.59
N SER A 130 -5.07 3.85 16.76
CA SER A 130 -4.97 4.56 18.05
C SER A 130 -5.71 3.85 19.20
N SER A 131 -6.64 2.95 18.87
CA SER A 131 -7.44 2.20 19.83
C SER A 131 -6.88 0.79 20.16
N VAL A 132 -5.86 0.31 19.44
CA VAL A 132 -5.27 -1.01 19.73
C VAL A 132 -4.23 -0.94 20.85
N LYS A 133 -4.16 -1.99 21.67
CA LYS A 133 -3.21 -2.06 22.80
C LYS A 133 -1.76 -2.22 22.35
N LYS A 134 -1.55 -2.83 21.19
CA LYS A 134 -0.23 -3.15 20.63
C LYS A 134 -0.29 -2.92 19.12
N LEU A 135 0.70 -2.20 18.62
CA LEU A 135 0.81 -1.88 17.20
C LEU A 135 1.63 -2.94 16.46
N PRO A 136 1.41 -3.09 15.14
CA PRO A 136 2.31 -3.83 14.28
C PRO A 136 3.75 -3.34 14.40
N GLU A 137 4.72 -4.26 14.34
CA GLU A 137 6.14 -3.86 14.38
C GLU A 137 6.50 -3.02 13.16
N TYR A 138 5.94 -3.39 12.01
CA TYR A 138 6.09 -2.70 10.73
C TYR A 138 4.73 -2.40 10.10
N ILE A 139 4.63 -1.25 9.46
CA ILE A 139 3.45 -0.86 8.68
C ILE A 139 3.89 -0.20 7.37
N SER A 140 3.15 -0.45 6.30
CA SER A 140 3.32 0.20 5.00
C SER A 140 1.99 0.75 4.54
N VAL A 141 1.99 1.99 4.06
CA VAL A 141 0.78 2.67 3.62
C VAL A 141 1.02 3.35 2.29
N GLU A 142 0.13 3.14 1.34
CA GLU A 142 0.19 3.86 0.07
C GLU A 142 0.02 5.37 0.30
N MET A 143 0.92 6.16 -0.26
CA MET A 143 0.92 7.62 -0.19
C MET A 143 0.45 8.24 -1.50
N SER A 144 -0.65 8.99 -1.42
CA SER A 144 -0.95 10.02 -2.41
C SER A 144 -0.26 11.33 -2.07
N TYR A 145 0.18 12.11 -3.09
CA TYR A 145 0.82 13.41 -2.89
C TYR A 145 0.03 14.36 -1.98
N SER A 146 -1.29 14.31 -2.00
CA SER A 146 -2.16 15.20 -1.21
C SER A 146 -2.30 14.78 0.26
N ARG A 147 -2.10 13.50 0.59
CA ARG A 147 -2.38 12.96 1.94
C ARG A 147 -1.15 12.42 2.66
N GLY A 148 -0.08 12.08 1.93
CA GLY A 148 1.08 11.39 2.49
C GLY A 148 1.76 12.11 3.66
N GLY A 149 1.75 13.45 3.67
CA GLY A 149 2.28 14.23 4.80
C GLY A 149 1.53 13.99 6.11
N ASN A 150 0.20 13.82 6.04
CA ASN A 150 -0.62 13.52 7.20
C ASN A 150 -0.36 12.10 7.69
N TYR A 151 -0.12 11.14 6.80
CA TYR A 151 0.15 9.75 7.17
C TYR A 151 1.45 9.62 7.98
N ILE A 152 2.50 10.36 7.61
CA ILE A 152 3.76 10.38 8.39
C ILE A 152 3.51 10.89 9.82
N GLN A 153 2.71 11.95 9.97
CA GLN A 153 2.39 12.50 11.29
C GLN A 153 1.52 11.56 12.12
N ASN A 154 0.47 10.98 11.52
CA ASN A 154 -0.37 10.00 12.19
C ASN A 154 0.45 8.79 12.67
N LEU A 155 1.38 8.29 11.85
CA LEU A 155 2.27 7.19 12.21
C LEU A 155 3.21 7.58 13.36
N LEU A 156 3.75 8.80 13.36
CA LEU A 156 4.55 9.31 14.47
C LEU A 156 3.73 9.39 15.77
N GLU A 157 2.50 9.89 15.70
CA GLU A 157 1.58 10.00 16.85
C GLU A 157 1.16 8.62 17.39
N LEU A 158 1.05 7.61 16.52
CA LEU A 158 0.84 6.22 16.93
C LEU A 158 2.05 5.64 17.67
N GLY A 159 3.26 6.17 17.45
CA GLY A 159 4.49 5.75 18.14
C GLY A 159 5.57 5.15 17.25
N TYR A 160 5.38 5.13 15.92
CA TYR A 160 6.44 4.74 14.99
C TYR A 160 7.53 5.83 14.92
N ASN A 161 8.80 5.44 14.86
CA ASN A 161 9.92 6.40 14.93
C ASN A 161 10.97 6.24 13.82
N ARG A 162 10.90 5.15 13.04
CA ARG A 162 11.77 4.87 11.89
C ARG A 162 10.92 4.79 10.63
N PHE A 163 11.35 5.49 9.58
CA PHE A 163 10.57 5.63 8.34
C PHE A 163 11.40 5.44 7.08
N LYS A 164 10.78 4.93 6.01
CA LYS A 164 11.28 4.93 4.62
C LYS A 164 10.15 5.28 3.66
N ILE A 165 10.36 6.26 2.79
CA ILE A 165 9.49 6.48 1.62
C ILE A 165 10.06 5.65 0.48
N ILE A 166 9.26 4.82 -0.16
CA ILE A 166 9.68 3.92 -1.24
C ILE A 166 8.85 4.18 -2.48
N ASP A 167 9.50 4.44 -3.62
CA ASP A 167 8.83 4.52 -4.92
C ASP A 167 8.41 3.12 -5.38
N GLN A 168 7.14 2.90 -5.72
CA GLN A 168 6.63 1.56 -6.06
C GLN A 168 7.23 0.96 -7.35
N GLN A 169 7.83 1.79 -8.21
CA GLN A 169 8.42 1.33 -9.47
C GLN A 169 9.87 0.89 -9.32
N SER A 170 10.70 1.74 -8.74
CA SER A 170 12.11 1.44 -8.46
C SER A 170 12.28 0.62 -7.19
N ARG A 171 11.32 0.67 -6.28
CA ARG A 171 11.41 0.12 -4.91
C ARG A 171 12.64 0.64 -4.18
N SER A 172 12.91 1.93 -4.39
CA SER A 172 14.02 2.65 -3.80
C SER A 172 13.56 3.93 -3.12
N GLN A 173 14.36 4.43 -2.19
CA GLN A 173 14.09 5.73 -1.59
C GLN A 173 14.30 6.87 -2.59
N PRO A 174 13.56 7.99 -2.43
CA PRO A 174 13.74 9.21 -3.21
C PRO A 174 15.20 9.64 -3.29
N PHE A 175 15.61 10.06 -4.49
CA PHE A 175 16.91 10.62 -4.75
C PHE A 175 16.76 11.82 -5.67
N LEU A 176 16.84 13.02 -5.06
CA LEU A 176 16.46 14.28 -5.69
C LEU A 176 17.04 14.53 -7.08
N PRO A 177 18.34 14.24 -7.36
CA PRO A 177 18.88 14.45 -8.71
C PRO A 177 18.12 13.63 -9.76
N VAL A 178 17.81 12.38 -9.45
CA VAL A 178 17.07 11.48 -10.34
C VAL A 178 15.59 11.90 -10.42
N ASP A 179 14.97 12.23 -9.29
CA ASP A 179 13.55 12.64 -9.23
C ASP A 179 13.31 13.93 -10.03
N TYR A 180 14.20 14.91 -9.91
CA TYR A 180 14.13 16.14 -10.69
C TYR A 180 14.32 15.89 -12.19
N LEU A 181 15.27 15.02 -12.56
CA LEU A 181 15.52 14.66 -13.95
C LEU A 181 14.32 13.94 -14.57
N LYS A 182 13.69 13.01 -13.83
CA LYS A 182 12.45 12.32 -14.23
C LYS A 182 11.33 13.31 -14.50
N ALA A 183 11.12 14.29 -13.62
CA ALA A 183 10.04 15.26 -13.74
C ALA A 183 10.24 16.32 -14.84
N MET A 184 11.50 16.62 -15.20
CA MET A 184 11.81 17.64 -16.20
C MET A 184 11.66 17.14 -17.65
N LEU A 185 11.93 15.86 -17.89
CA LEU A 185 12.07 15.33 -19.25
C LEU A 185 10.74 14.86 -19.87
N PRO A 186 10.52 15.08 -21.17
CA PRO A 186 9.35 14.55 -21.86
C PRO A 186 9.43 13.02 -22.01
N ARG A 187 8.27 12.37 -22.11
CA ARG A 187 8.20 10.95 -22.47
C ARG A 187 8.87 10.72 -23.85
N PRO A 188 9.62 9.61 -24.04
CA PRO A 188 9.73 8.44 -23.16
C PRO A 188 10.89 8.47 -22.14
N ALA A 189 11.70 9.53 -22.08
CA ALA A 189 12.94 9.55 -21.28
C ALA A 189 12.76 9.18 -19.79
N PRO A 190 11.71 9.63 -19.07
CA PRO A 190 11.46 9.19 -17.70
C PRO A 190 11.35 7.67 -17.54
N ARG A 191 10.81 6.94 -18.54
CA ARG A 191 10.74 5.47 -18.49
C ARG A 191 12.12 4.82 -18.51
N ILE A 192 13.04 5.37 -19.31
CA ILE A 192 14.41 4.87 -19.39
C ILE A 192 15.13 5.15 -18.07
N ILE A 193 14.99 6.37 -17.55
CA ILE A 193 15.59 6.76 -16.27
C ILE A 193 15.06 5.87 -15.15
N ARG A 194 13.75 5.61 -15.08
CA ARG A 194 13.19 4.69 -14.08
C ARG A 194 13.77 3.28 -14.19
N ARG A 195 13.94 2.74 -15.40
CA ARG A 195 14.58 1.42 -15.58
C ARG A 195 16.03 1.40 -15.08
N MET A 196 16.80 2.45 -15.39
CA MET A 196 18.16 2.59 -14.88
C MET A 196 18.15 2.71 -13.36
N ASP A 197 17.22 3.50 -12.82
CA ASP A 197 17.07 3.71 -11.40
C ASP A 197 16.78 2.41 -10.64
N THR A 198 15.84 1.60 -11.14
CA THR A 198 15.58 0.26 -10.63
C THR A 198 16.84 -0.61 -10.69
N ALA A 199 17.60 -0.57 -11.79
CA ALA A 199 18.78 -1.41 -11.97
C ALA A 199 19.97 -1.02 -11.07
N PHE A 200 20.16 0.28 -10.79
CA PHE A 200 21.31 0.77 -10.03
C PHE A 200 21.03 0.95 -8.54
N ARG A 201 19.81 1.36 -8.19
CA ARG A 201 19.45 1.72 -6.81
C ARG A 201 18.25 0.98 -6.29
N GLY A 202 17.47 0.34 -7.16
CA GLY A 202 16.22 -0.30 -6.79
C GLY A 202 16.36 -1.78 -6.47
N VAL A 203 15.20 -2.40 -6.31
CA VAL A 203 15.08 -3.84 -6.13
C VAL A 203 14.00 -4.34 -7.07
N ASP A 204 14.35 -5.17 -8.05
CA ASP A 204 13.37 -5.79 -8.95
C ASP A 204 13.02 -7.24 -8.55
N ARG A 205 13.82 -7.83 -7.65
CA ARG A 205 13.72 -9.23 -7.24
C ARG A 205 14.14 -9.47 -5.80
N ASP A 206 13.63 -10.56 -5.22
CA ASP A 206 14.09 -11.12 -3.95
C ASP A 206 14.31 -12.63 -4.11
N GLY A 207 15.55 -13.01 -4.42
CA GLY A 207 15.88 -14.37 -4.86
C GLY A 207 15.28 -14.66 -6.24
N ASP A 208 14.45 -15.68 -6.33
CA ASP A 208 13.70 -16.09 -7.52
C ASP A 208 12.40 -15.30 -7.74
N TRP A 209 11.94 -14.56 -6.74
CA TRP A 209 10.74 -13.73 -6.87
C TRP A 209 11.02 -12.45 -7.64
N ARG A 210 10.19 -12.14 -8.65
CA ARG A 210 10.26 -10.87 -9.39
C ARG A 210 9.03 -10.03 -9.12
N PHE A 211 9.24 -8.80 -8.68
CA PHE A 211 8.15 -7.88 -8.35
C PHE A 211 7.49 -7.34 -9.63
N SER A 212 6.16 -7.42 -9.67
CA SER A 212 5.34 -6.85 -10.74
C SER A 212 5.36 -5.32 -10.68
N HIS A 213 4.73 -4.69 -11.66
CA HIS A 213 4.40 -3.27 -11.56
C HIS A 213 3.22 -3.11 -10.60
N GLY A 214 3.28 -2.13 -9.69
CA GLY A 214 2.22 -1.87 -8.72
C GLY A 214 2.30 -2.68 -7.42
N SER A 215 3.13 -3.73 -7.33
CA SER A 215 3.38 -4.40 -6.04
C SER A 215 4.10 -3.48 -5.06
N SER A 216 3.82 -3.58 -3.75
CA SER A 216 4.57 -2.85 -2.72
C SER A 216 6.07 -3.21 -2.68
N GLY A 217 6.45 -4.34 -3.27
CA GLY A 217 7.84 -4.78 -3.30
C GLY A 217 8.24 -5.55 -2.04
N PRO A 218 9.55 -5.67 -1.75
CA PRO A 218 10.00 -6.40 -0.58
C PRO A 218 9.77 -5.59 0.71
N PHE A 219 9.89 -6.25 1.87
CA PHE A 219 9.88 -5.56 3.16
C PHE A 219 10.95 -4.46 3.23
N ALA A 220 10.68 -3.44 4.05
CA ALA A 220 11.52 -2.24 4.14
C ALA A 220 12.98 -2.52 4.50
N GLU A 221 13.29 -3.62 5.19
CA GLU A 221 14.66 -4.06 5.50
C GLU A 221 15.45 -4.41 4.23
N LYS A 222 14.74 -4.95 3.24
CA LYS A 222 15.28 -5.36 1.95
C LYS A 222 15.23 -4.25 0.91
N THR A 223 14.66 -3.07 1.23
CA THR A 223 14.72 -1.90 0.36
C THR A 223 15.97 -1.06 0.64
N PRO A 224 16.62 -0.50 -0.40
CA PRO A 224 17.86 0.26 -0.27
C PRO A 224 17.75 1.53 0.58
N GLY A 225 18.90 1.91 1.16
CA GLY A 225 19.04 3.09 2.01
C GLY A 225 18.66 2.85 3.47
N ASN A 226 19.03 3.80 4.32
CA ASN A 226 18.81 3.71 5.77
C ASN A 226 17.39 4.12 6.15
N TRP A 227 16.91 3.59 7.27
CA TRP A 227 15.76 4.15 7.99
C TRP A 227 16.05 5.58 8.42
N LYS A 228 15.03 6.44 8.35
CA LYS A 228 15.11 7.87 8.63
C LYS A 228 14.16 8.26 9.77
N THR A 229 14.43 9.40 10.40
CA THR A 229 13.51 10.00 11.37
C THR A 229 12.31 10.65 10.67
N ALA A 230 11.19 10.84 11.38
CA ALA A 230 10.02 11.54 10.84
C ALA A 230 10.37 12.91 10.26
N LYS A 231 11.24 13.69 10.93
CA LYS A 231 11.70 15.01 10.44
C LYS A 231 12.40 14.91 9.09
N GLN A 232 13.29 13.93 8.91
CA GLN A 232 13.99 13.73 7.63
C GLN A 232 13.02 13.34 6.53
N VAL A 233 12.09 12.43 6.83
CA VAL A 233 11.11 11.93 5.86
C VAL A 233 10.10 13.01 5.45
N LEU A 234 9.65 13.86 6.38
CA LEU A 234 8.81 15.02 6.05
C LEU A 234 9.52 16.02 5.12
N VAL A 235 10.82 16.23 5.29
CA VAL A 235 11.62 17.07 4.39
C VAL A 235 11.69 16.45 3.00
N ASP A 236 11.95 15.15 2.90
CA ASP A 236 11.99 14.45 1.62
C ASP A 236 10.62 14.46 0.93
N TRP A 237 9.54 14.21 1.67
CA TRP A 237 8.17 14.28 1.16
C TRP A 237 7.81 15.65 0.63
N LYS A 238 8.11 16.73 1.37
CA LYS A 238 7.87 18.10 0.93
C LYS A 238 8.64 18.43 -0.35
N ARG A 239 9.86 17.90 -0.52
CA ARG A 239 10.62 18.08 -1.76
C ARG A 239 9.96 17.38 -2.94
N LEU A 240 9.45 16.15 -2.75
CA LEU A 240 8.70 15.44 -3.78
C LEU A 240 7.43 16.18 -4.19
N GLN A 241 6.68 16.71 -3.21
CA GLN A 241 5.50 17.55 -3.46
C GLN A 241 5.89 18.78 -4.29
N ASN A 242 6.94 19.51 -3.91
CA ASN A 242 7.42 20.67 -4.65
C ASN A 242 7.80 20.33 -6.11
N ILE A 243 8.45 19.17 -6.34
CA ILE A 243 8.77 18.70 -7.70
C ILE A 243 7.47 18.44 -8.47
N ASN A 244 6.54 17.71 -7.88
CA ASN A 244 5.29 17.36 -8.54
C ASN A 244 4.42 18.60 -8.86
N GLU A 245 4.35 19.56 -7.94
CA GLU A 245 3.66 20.85 -8.15
C GLU A 245 4.31 21.69 -9.25
N ARG A 246 5.64 21.76 -9.25
CA ARG A 246 6.41 22.51 -10.25
C ARG A 246 6.20 21.98 -11.66
N PHE A 247 6.16 20.66 -11.84
CA PHE A 247 6.10 20.02 -13.15
C PHE A 247 4.69 19.52 -13.54
N LYS A 248 3.70 19.60 -12.65
CA LYS A 248 2.27 19.27 -12.89
C LYS A 248 2.07 17.94 -13.63
N ARG A 249 1.42 17.95 -14.80
CA ARG A 249 1.16 16.75 -15.64
C ARG A 249 2.45 16.06 -16.13
N ARG A 250 3.60 16.73 -16.06
CA ARG A 250 4.94 16.16 -16.32
C ARG A 250 5.68 15.75 -15.04
N GLY A 251 5.07 15.94 -13.87
CA GLY A 251 5.64 15.58 -12.57
C GLY A 251 6.01 14.11 -12.47
N LEU A 252 6.41 13.69 -11.28
CA LEU A 252 6.98 12.38 -11.05
C LEU A 252 6.08 11.25 -11.56
N GLY A 253 4.75 11.41 -11.42
CA GLY A 253 3.79 10.39 -11.88
C GLY A 253 4.10 9.01 -11.29
N ASP A 254 4.64 9.04 -10.08
CA ASP A 254 5.12 7.93 -9.28
C ASP A 254 4.26 7.84 -8.02
N TRP A 255 3.98 6.61 -7.62
CA TRP A 255 3.28 6.25 -6.39
C TRP A 255 4.31 5.84 -5.36
N TYR A 256 4.09 6.25 -4.11
CA TYR A 256 5.04 6.03 -3.03
C TYR A 256 4.36 5.31 -1.89
N ASP A 257 5.08 4.42 -1.22
CA ASP A 257 4.67 3.85 0.06
C ASP A 257 5.48 4.48 1.19
N ILE A 258 4.82 4.78 2.32
CA ILE A 258 5.50 5.06 3.58
C ILE A 258 5.58 3.79 4.40
N HIS A 259 6.79 3.29 4.59
CA HIS A 259 7.07 2.25 5.58
C HIS A 259 7.44 2.91 6.91
N ALA A 260 6.91 2.38 8.00
CA ALA A 260 7.22 2.81 9.35
C ALA A 260 7.47 1.60 10.27
N ALA A 261 8.37 1.80 11.25
CA ALA A 261 8.75 0.81 12.25
C ALA A 261 8.88 1.46 13.64
N GLN A 262 8.53 0.68 14.68
CA GLN A 262 8.65 1.08 16.09
C GLN A 262 10.12 1.14 16.56
#